data_AF-A0AAC8TET4-F1
#
_entry.id   AF-A0AAC8TET4-F1
#
_cell.length_a   1.000
_cell.length_b   1.000
_cell.length_c   1.000
_cell.angle_alpha   90.00
_cell.angle_beta   90.00
_cell.angle_gamma   90.00
#
_symmetry.space_group_name_H-M   'P 1'
#
loop_
_entity.id
_entity.type
_entity.pdbx_description
1 polymer ?
#
loop_
_entity_poly.entity_id
_entity_poly.type
_entity_poly.pdbx_seq_one_letter_code
_entity_poly.pdbx_strand_id
1 'polypeptide(L)'
;MSATRVQELEASIAELKASREEAPEAMKKGLDRQIAALQDAIKLQQMTDTANEQNKSRRPQLTAEQKAFFTPVAPAKVPSWIPDTLTRAQLTEEMMKCPAGARVFADKHDMDCRKPPTSKAGVPQPHGLALWFYKSTGKLKAQRYYENGLLRWDISYHTTGARSSQGFYDNEKPKQDRETGLHTSYAPNGSIVRQAEYKSGKLQGWSKLWEDDGYPMSATRYEDHKSVEMVGPTGKKM
;
A
#
# COMPACT_ATOMS: atom_id res chain seq x y z
N MET A 1 18.52 2.37 8.71
CA MET A 1 17.05 2.23 8.59
C MET A 1 16.45 1.89 9.95
N SER A 2 15.15 2.08 10.17
CA SER A 2 14.51 1.48 11.36
C SER A 2 14.58 -0.06 11.26
N ALA A 3 14.77 -0.76 12.38
CA ALA A 3 14.79 -2.23 12.43
C ALA A 3 13.59 -2.86 11.68
N THR A 4 12.45 -2.16 11.66
CA THR A 4 11.23 -2.53 10.98
C THR A 4 11.37 -2.65 9.45
N ARG A 5 12.25 -1.87 8.80
CA ARG A 5 12.43 -1.96 7.34
C ARG A 5 13.25 -3.18 6.93
N VAL A 6 14.22 -3.59 7.73
CA VAL A 6 14.93 -4.87 7.51
C VAL A 6 13.95 -6.05 7.71
N GLN A 7 13.14 -6.01 8.77
CA GLN A 7 12.09 -7.01 9.00
C GLN A 7 11.11 -7.11 7.83
N GLU A 8 10.72 -5.98 7.22
CA GLU A 8 9.87 -5.99 6.03
C GLU A 8 10.54 -6.63 4.81
N LEU A 9 11.83 -6.36 4.59
CA LEU A 9 12.59 -6.99 3.50
C LEU A 9 12.73 -8.50 3.72
N GLU A 10 13.00 -8.94 4.96
CA GLU A 10 13.07 -10.35 5.33
C GLU A 10 11.72 -11.05 5.13
N ALA A 11 10.62 -10.41 5.55
CA ALA A 11 9.27 -10.90 5.32
C ALA A 11 8.95 -10.99 3.82
N SER A 12 9.35 -9.99 3.03
CA SER A 12 9.22 -10.00 1.56
C SER A 12 10.02 -11.14 0.91
N ILE A 13 11.23 -11.44 1.42
CA ILE A 13 12.02 -12.59 0.99
C ILE A 13 11.26 -13.91 1.29
N ALA A 14 10.67 -14.03 2.47
CA ALA A 14 9.88 -15.21 2.84
C ALA A 14 8.67 -15.37 1.90
N GLU A 15 8.01 -14.27 1.53
CA GLU A 15 6.90 -14.28 0.56
C GLU A 15 7.33 -14.75 -0.82
N LEU A 16 8.47 -14.28 -1.32
CA LEU A 16 9.01 -14.71 -2.60
C LEU A 16 9.42 -16.18 -2.58
N LYS A 17 9.96 -16.68 -1.46
CA LYS A 17 10.29 -18.10 -1.27
C LYS A 17 9.03 -18.97 -1.30
N ALA A 18 7.99 -18.59 -0.56
CA ALA A 18 6.70 -19.28 -0.59
C ALA A 18 6.08 -19.27 -2.01
N SER A 19 6.16 -18.13 -2.70
CA SER A 19 5.73 -18.04 -4.10
C SER A 19 6.53 -18.95 -5.04
N ARG A 20 7.83 -19.13 -4.80
CA ARG A 20 8.71 -19.97 -5.59
C ARG A 20 8.41 -21.45 -5.45
N GLU A 21 8.01 -21.90 -4.26
CA GLU A 21 7.63 -23.31 -4.01
C GLU A 21 6.42 -23.73 -4.86
N GLU A 22 5.46 -22.81 -5.05
CA GLU A 22 4.24 -23.05 -5.84
C GLU A 22 4.39 -22.67 -7.33
N ALA A 23 5.50 -22.06 -7.72
CA ALA A 23 5.66 -21.49 -9.06
C ALA A 23 6.02 -22.55 -10.13
N PRO A 24 5.53 -22.40 -11.37
CA PRO A 24 6.04 -23.13 -12.52
C PRO A 24 7.55 -22.95 -12.68
N GLU A 25 8.25 -23.97 -13.17
CA GLU A 25 9.72 -23.97 -13.27
C GLU A 25 10.29 -22.77 -14.04
N ALA A 26 9.59 -22.35 -15.10
CA ALA A 26 9.95 -21.18 -15.90
C ALA A 26 10.01 -19.86 -15.11
N MET A 27 9.27 -19.75 -13.99
CA MET A 27 9.20 -18.54 -13.17
C MET A 27 10.20 -18.55 -12.00
N LYS A 28 10.69 -19.71 -11.56
CA LYS A 28 11.53 -19.84 -10.36
C LYS A 28 12.82 -19.03 -10.45
N LYS A 29 13.49 -19.03 -11.60
CA LYS A 29 14.70 -18.21 -11.83
C LYS A 29 14.44 -16.70 -11.70
N GLY A 30 13.24 -16.24 -12.03
CA GLY A 30 12.83 -14.85 -11.83
C GLY A 30 12.66 -14.50 -10.35
N LEU A 31 12.08 -15.41 -9.58
CA LEU A 31 11.89 -15.27 -8.13
C LEU A 31 13.23 -15.34 -7.39
N ASP A 32 14.14 -16.23 -7.79
CA ASP A 32 15.48 -16.34 -7.21
C ASP A 32 16.29 -15.05 -7.36
N ARG A 33 16.19 -14.38 -8.52
CA ARG A 33 16.82 -13.07 -8.74
C ARG A 33 16.25 -11.99 -7.83
N GLN A 34 14.93 -11.98 -7.61
CA GLN A 34 14.29 -11.02 -6.69
C GLN A 34 14.72 -11.27 -5.24
N ILE A 35 14.78 -12.54 -4.82
CA ILE A 35 15.25 -12.91 -3.49
C ILE A 35 16.69 -12.43 -3.27
N ALA A 36 17.59 -12.70 -4.23
CA ALA A 36 18.97 -12.24 -4.16
C ALA A 36 19.08 -10.71 -4.09
N ALA A 37 18.30 -9.99 -4.90
CA ALA A 37 18.29 -8.53 -4.88
C ALA A 37 17.85 -7.96 -3.53
N LEU A 38 16.84 -8.54 -2.88
CA LEU A 38 16.42 -8.12 -1.54
C LEU A 38 17.48 -8.45 -0.48
N GLN A 39 18.16 -9.60 -0.59
CA GLN A 39 19.27 -9.94 0.30
C GLN A 39 20.44 -8.96 0.17
N ASP A 40 20.76 -8.54 -1.05
CA ASP A 40 21.80 -7.54 -1.29
C ASP A 40 21.39 -6.15 -0.80
N ALA A 41 20.10 -5.80 -0.92
CA ALA A 41 19.57 -4.57 -0.34
C ALA A 41 19.71 -4.55 1.20
N ILE A 42 19.47 -5.68 1.88
CA ILE A 42 19.69 -5.80 3.33
C ILE A 42 21.16 -5.57 3.68
N LYS A 43 22.09 -6.21 2.95
CA LYS A 43 23.54 -6.04 3.19
C LYS A 43 23.99 -4.59 2.98
N LEU A 44 23.60 -3.98 1.86
CA LEU A 44 23.93 -2.59 1.55
C LEU A 44 23.39 -1.64 2.62
N GLN A 45 22.20 -1.92 3.14
CA GLN A 45 21.62 -1.13 4.21
C GLN A 45 22.44 -1.23 5.50
N GLN A 46 22.77 -2.44 5.93
CA GLN A 46 23.58 -2.68 7.13
C GLN A 46 24.96 -1.99 7.03
N MET A 47 25.57 -1.98 5.84
CA MET A 47 26.84 -1.28 5.59
C MET A 47 26.72 0.24 5.67
N THR A 48 25.55 0.81 5.37
CA THR A 48 25.34 2.26 5.29
C THR A 48 24.61 2.83 6.50
N ASP A 49 24.18 2.01 7.46
CA ASP A 49 23.37 2.45 8.60
C ASP A 49 24.04 3.56 9.42
N THR A 50 25.32 3.42 9.76
CA THR A 50 26.05 4.46 10.51
C THR A 50 26.11 5.78 9.75
N ALA A 51 26.40 5.75 8.45
CA ALA A 51 26.45 6.95 7.62
C ALA A 51 25.06 7.60 7.49
N ASN A 52 24.02 6.78 7.35
CA ASN A 52 22.64 7.26 7.31
C ASN A 52 22.28 7.97 8.61
N GLU A 53 22.53 7.38 9.79
CA GLU A 53 22.25 7.99 11.09
C GLU A 53 23.05 9.30 11.30
N GLN A 54 24.31 9.34 10.87
CA GLN A 54 25.10 10.58 10.85
C GLN A 54 24.50 11.65 9.92
N ASN A 55 23.96 11.26 8.77
CA ASN A 55 23.28 12.20 7.88
C ASN A 55 21.99 12.73 8.51
N LYS A 56 21.24 11.89 9.24
CA LYS A 56 20.03 12.33 9.97
C LYS A 56 20.34 13.38 11.03
N SER A 57 21.42 13.18 11.80
CA SER A 57 21.80 14.11 12.87
C SER A 57 22.26 15.48 12.34
N ARG A 58 22.65 15.55 11.06
CA ARG A 58 23.08 16.79 10.37
C ARG A 58 21.96 17.52 9.63
N ARG A 59 20.72 17.02 9.69
CA ARG A 59 19.57 17.66 9.02
C ARG A 59 19.30 19.05 9.62
N PRO A 60 18.93 20.04 8.79
CA PRO A 60 18.61 21.37 9.27
C PRO A 60 17.38 21.36 10.19
N GLN A 61 17.42 22.19 11.22
CA GLN A 61 16.26 22.39 12.10
C GLN A 61 15.20 23.22 11.38
N LEU A 62 13.95 22.76 11.44
CA LEU A 62 12.83 23.40 10.80
C LEU A 62 12.19 24.46 11.70
N THR A 63 11.79 25.59 11.10
CA THR A 63 10.99 26.62 11.76
C THR A 63 9.59 26.09 12.12
N ALA A 64 8.87 26.80 12.99
CA ALA A 64 7.49 26.44 13.32
C ALA A 64 6.58 26.41 12.08
N GLU A 65 6.75 27.35 11.16
CA GLU A 65 6.00 27.44 9.91
C GLU A 65 6.29 26.26 8.97
N GLN A 66 7.56 25.88 8.82
CA GLN A 66 7.97 24.72 8.01
C GLN A 66 7.40 23.42 8.61
N LYS A 67 7.48 23.26 9.94
CA LYS A 67 6.87 22.12 10.64
C LYS A 67 5.36 22.07 10.44
N ALA A 68 4.68 23.21 10.57
CA ALA A 68 3.23 23.30 10.35
C ALA A 68 2.86 22.95 8.91
N PHE A 69 3.59 23.47 7.93
CA PHE A 69 3.39 23.15 6.52
C PHE A 69 3.56 21.65 6.24
N PHE A 70 4.55 21.01 6.86
CA PHE A 70 4.80 19.57 6.70
C PHE A 70 4.07 18.69 7.71
N THR A 71 3.17 19.20 8.53
CA THR A 71 2.40 18.36 9.46
C THR A 71 1.44 17.48 8.64
N PRO A 72 1.50 16.13 8.78
CA PRO A 72 0.55 15.25 8.11
C PRO A 72 -0.88 15.55 8.56
N VAL A 73 -1.82 15.49 7.62
CA VAL A 73 -3.25 15.59 7.95
C VAL A 73 -3.79 14.22 8.38
N ALA A 74 -4.95 14.19 9.03
CA ALA A 74 -5.59 12.93 9.39
C ALA A 74 -5.87 12.09 8.13
N PRO A 75 -5.45 10.80 8.08
CA PRO A 75 -5.72 9.94 6.94
C PRO A 75 -7.22 9.74 6.69
N ALA A 76 -7.57 9.43 5.45
CA ALA A 76 -8.95 9.19 5.06
C ALA A 76 -9.53 7.97 5.81
N LYS A 77 -10.75 8.09 6.37
CA LYS A 77 -11.40 7.03 7.14
C LYS A 77 -12.08 6.03 6.20
N VAL A 78 -11.34 4.99 5.81
CA VAL A 78 -11.86 3.86 5.02
C VAL A 78 -12.79 2.97 5.87
N PRO A 79 -13.94 2.54 5.34
CA PRO A 79 -14.90 1.72 6.07
C PRO A 79 -14.45 0.25 6.12
N SER A 80 -13.41 -0.03 6.91
CA SER A 80 -12.90 -1.38 7.11
C SER A 80 -13.74 -2.12 8.16
N TRP A 81 -14.37 -3.21 7.75
CA TRP A 81 -15.15 -4.10 8.62
C TRP A 81 -14.38 -5.35 9.07
N ILE A 82 -13.16 -5.55 8.56
CA ILE A 82 -12.26 -6.65 8.88
C ILE A 82 -11.06 -6.05 9.60
N PRO A 83 -10.65 -6.58 10.78
CA PRO A 83 -9.47 -6.07 11.47
C PRO A 83 -8.20 -6.25 10.64
N ASP A 84 -7.29 -5.28 10.71
CA ASP A 84 -5.99 -5.31 10.02
C ASP A 84 -5.12 -6.52 10.42
N THR A 85 -5.37 -7.10 11.59
CA THR A 85 -4.66 -8.27 12.13
C THR A 85 -5.20 -9.61 11.64
N LEU A 86 -6.27 -9.62 10.82
CA LEU A 86 -6.85 -10.85 10.31
C LEU A 86 -5.83 -11.65 9.50
N THR A 87 -5.81 -12.97 9.73
CA THR A 87 -5.07 -13.91 8.91
C THR A 87 -6.00 -14.80 8.08
N ARG A 88 -5.49 -15.37 6.99
CA ARG A 88 -6.23 -16.27 6.10
C ARG A 88 -6.85 -17.46 6.83
N ALA A 89 -6.18 -17.96 7.88
CA ALA A 89 -6.65 -19.08 8.70
C ALA A 89 -7.83 -18.72 9.62
N GLN A 90 -7.98 -17.43 9.96
CA GLN A 90 -9.07 -16.93 10.80
C GLN A 90 -10.29 -16.50 9.99
N LEU A 91 -10.15 -16.28 8.68
CA LEU A 91 -11.22 -15.81 7.82
C LEU A 91 -12.26 -16.91 7.57
N THR A 92 -13.53 -16.59 7.81
CA THR A 92 -14.68 -17.42 7.41
C THR A 92 -15.52 -16.73 6.33
N GLU A 93 -16.38 -17.47 5.63
CA GLU A 93 -17.25 -16.91 4.59
C GLU A 93 -18.27 -15.90 5.15
N GLU A 94 -18.75 -16.11 6.38
CA GLU A 94 -19.72 -15.24 7.04
C GLU A 94 -19.12 -13.85 7.32
N MET A 95 -17.81 -13.78 7.58
CA MET A 95 -17.09 -12.53 7.81
C MET A 95 -17.09 -11.63 6.56
N MET A 96 -17.20 -12.21 5.36
CA MET A 96 -17.17 -11.47 4.10
C MET A 96 -18.41 -10.60 3.89
N LYS A 97 -19.54 -10.93 4.52
CA LYS A 97 -20.80 -10.18 4.46
C LYS A 97 -21.16 -9.71 3.04
N CYS A 98 -21.11 -10.64 2.08
CA CYS A 98 -21.29 -10.29 0.67
C CYS A 98 -22.64 -9.59 0.43
N PRO A 99 -22.67 -8.49 -0.37
CA PRO A 99 -23.91 -7.79 -0.68
C PRO A 99 -24.91 -8.67 -1.45
N ALA A 100 -26.16 -8.24 -1.50
CA ALA A 100 -27.23 -8.95 -2.20
C ALA A 100 -26.86 -9.28 -3.67
N GLY A 101 -27.06 -10.55 -4.05
CA GLY A 101 -26.74 -11.06 -5.38
C GLY A 101 -25.25 -11.40 -5.58
N ALA A 102 -24.38 -11.14 -4.62
CA ALA A 102 -23.01 -11.66 -4.60
C ALA A 102 -22.90 -12.88 -3.68
N ARG A 103 -21.90 -13.72 -3.93
CA ARG A 103 -21.51 -14.85 -3.09
C ARG A 103 -19.99 -14.88 -2.93
N VAL A 104 -19.52 -15.61 -1.92
CA VAL A 104 -18.09 -15.79 -1.69
C VAL A 104 -17.48 -16.66 -2.81
N PHE A 105 -16.32 -16.23 -3.29
CA PHE A 105 -15.40 -17.01 -4.09
C PHE A 105 -14.09 -17.06 -3.31
N ALA A 106 -13.59 -18.26 -3.04
CA ALA A 106 -12.37 -18.46 -2.28
C ALA A 106 -11.39 -19.31 -3.08
N ASP A 107 -10.11 -18.97 -2.98
CA ASP A 107 -9.02 -19.86 -3.34
C ASP A 107 -8.10 -20.07 -2.11
N LYS A 108 -6.91 -20.63 -2.34
CA LYS A 108 -5.96 -20.95 -1.28
C LYS A 108 -5.56 -19.71 -0.48
N HIS A 109 -5.33 -18.60 -1.16
CA HIS A 109 -4.72 -17.41 -0.55
C HIS A 109 -5.68 -16.22 -0.50
N ASP A 110 -6.76 -16.22 -1.29
CA ASP A 110 -7.63 -15.07 -1.46
C ASP A 110 -9.11 -15.43 -1.25
N MET A 111 -9.91 -14.44 -0.88
CA MET A 111 -11.36 -14.58 -0.75
C MET A 111 -12.06 -13.27 -1.14
N ASP A 112 -13.06 -13.36 -2.01
CA ASP A 112 -13.76 -12.17 -2.48
C ASP A 112 -15.22 -12.41 -2.85
N CYS A 113 -16.03 -11.36 -2.73
CA CYS A 113 -17.44 -11.36 -3.08
C CYS A 113 -17.62 -11.06 -4.57
N ARG A 114 -18.26 -11.96 -5.30
CA ARG A 114 -18.60 -11.74 -6.72
C ARG A 114 -20.05 -12.05 -7.02
N LYS A 115 -20.64 -11.27 -7.93
CA LYS A 115 -21.89 -11.61 -8.60
C LYS A 115 -21.64 -12.76 -9.57
N PRO A 116 -22.46 -13.84 -9.54
CA PRO A 116 -22.39 -14.88 -10.55
C PRO A 116 -22.54 -14.30 -11.96
N PRO A 117 -21.92 -14.93 -12.97
CA PRO A 117 -22.06 -14.47 -14.34
C PRO A 117 -23.49 -14.68 -14.84
N THR A 118 -23.96 -13.77 -15.70
CA THR A 118 -25.29 -13.84 -16.32
C THR A 118 -25.37 -14.84 -17.48
N SER A 119 -24.23 -15.34 -17.95
CA SER A 119 -24.12 -16.35 -19.01
C SER A 119 -23.11 -17.43 -18.62
N LYS A 120 -23.20 -18.62 -19.24
CA LYS A 120 -22.28 -19.74 -18.97
C LYS A 120 -20.81 -19.42 -19.27
N ALA A 121 -20.54 -18.48 -20.18
CA ALA A 121 -19.19 -18.03 -20.53
C ALA A 121 -18.77 -16.74 -19.81
N GLY A 122 -19.62 -16.20 -18.94
CA GLY A 122 -19.33 -14.94 -18.25
C GLY A 122 -18.33 -15.12 -17.10
N VAL A 123 -17.58 -14.07 -16.82
CA VAL A 123 -16.69 -14.00 -15.66
C VAL A 123 -17.47 -13.44 -14.47
N PRO A 124 -17.39 -14.03 -13.26
CA PRO A 124 -17.99 -13.44 -12.06
C PRO A 124 -17.49 -12.00 -11.83
N GLN A 125 -18.41 -11.08 -11.52
CA GLN A 125 -18.10 -9.67 -11.35
C GLN A 125 -17.85 -9.33 -9.88
N PRO A 126 -16.72 -8.68 -9.51
CA PRO A 126 -16.49 -8.24 -8.14
C PRO A 126 -17.60 -7.33 -7.61
N HIS A 127 -18.15 -7.64 -6.44
CA HIS A 127 -19.19 -6.84 -5.79
C HIS A 127 -19.23 -7.19 -4.30
N GLY A 128 -18.60 -6.36 -3.47
CA GLY A 128 -18.37 -6.61 -2.05
C GLY A 128 -16.89 -6.53 -1.68
N LEU A 129 -16.55 -7.15 -0.54
CA LEU A 129 -15.18 -7.24 -0.06
C LEU A 129 -14.33 -8.16 -0.95
N ALA A 130 -13.07 -7.79 -1.16
CA ALA A 130 -12.04 -8.68 -1.69
C ALA A 130 -10.80 -8.61 -0.79
N LEU A 131 -10.31 -9.78 -0.39
CA LEU A 131 -9.19 -9.97 0.53
C LEU A 131 -8.11 -10.79 -0.16
N TRP A 132 -6.88 -10.30 -0.08
CA TRP A 132 -5.68 -11.02 -0.48
C TRP A 132 -4.78 -11.21 0.72
N PHE A 133 -4.11 -12.36 0.79
CA PHE A 133 -3.21 -12.67 1.89
C PHE A 133 -1.81 -13.03 1.37
N TYR A 134 -0.79 -12.70 2.17
CA TYR A 134 0.58 -13.14 1.91
C TYR A 134 0.69 -14.65 2.11
N LYS A 135 1.33 -15.35 1.17
CA LYS A 135 1.50 -16.81 1.23
C LYS A 135 2.34 -17.25 2.41
N SER A 136 3.38 -16.48 2.72
CA SER A 136 4.37 -16.81 3.75
C SER A 136 3.85 -16.63 5.17
N THR A 137 3.01 -15.63 5.41
CA THR A 137 2.55 -15.27 6.76
C THR A 137 1.06 -15.50 6.99
N GLY A 138 0.28 -15.63 5.91
CA GLY A 138 -1.18 -15.62 5.95
C GLY A 138 -1.77 -14.28 6.41
N LYS A 139 -0.98 -13.22 6.58
CA LYS A 139 -1.47 -11.88 6.94
C LYS A 139 -2.09 -11.19 5.72
N LEU A 140 -2.96 -10.21 5.97
CA LEU A 140 -3.53 -9.39 4.91
C LEU A 140 -2.44 -8.76 4.05
N LYS A 141 -2.62 -8.85 2.74
CA LYS A 141 -1.86 -8.17 1.70
C LYS A 141 -2.65 -6.99 1.15
N ALA A 142 -3.96 -7.18 0.95
CA ALA A 142 -4.86 -6.12 0.55
C ALA A 142 -6.30 -6.38 1.02
N GLN A 143 -7.00 -5.29 1.30
CA GLN A 143 -8.43 -5.18 1.53
C GLN A 143 -8.99 -4.23 0.48
N ARG A 144 -9.95 -4.66 -0.33
CA ARG A 144 -10.61 -3.80 -1.31
C ARG A 144 -12.11 -3.97 -1.29
N TYR A 145 -12.81 -2.93 -1.73
CA TYR A 145 -14.25 -2.99 -1.90
C TYR A 145 -14.68 -2.58 -3.29
N TYR A 146 -15.56 -3.39 -3.85
CA TYR A 146 -16.09 -3.22 -5.19
C TYR A 146 -17.60 -3.05 -5.20
N GLU A 147 -18.08 -2.13 -6.02
CA GLU A 147 -19.49 -2.01 -6.36
C GLU A 147 -19.65 -2.26 -7.86
N ASN A 148 -20.18 -3.43 -8.22
CA ASN A 148 -20.46 -3.80 -9.63
C ASN A 148 -19.20 -3.74 -10.50
N GLY A 149 -18.08 -4.23 -9.97
CA GLY A 149 -16.77 -4.24 -10.61
C GLY A 149 -15.99 -2.93 -10.47
N LEU A 150 -16.57 -1.90 -9.84
CA LEU A 150 -15.94 -0.60 -9.65
C LEU A 150 -15.28 -0.52 -8.27
N LEU A 151 -13.97 -0.30 -8.24
CA LEU A 151 -13.24 -0.12 -6.98
C LEU A 151 -13.72 1.17 -6.30
N ARG A 152 -13.94 1.11 -4.98
CA ARG A 152 -14.36 2.24 -4.16
C ARG A 152 -13.33 2.66 -3.13
N TRP A 153 -12.64 1.69 -2.53
CA TRP A 153 -11.55 1.95 -1.61
C TRP A 153 -10.60 0.75 -1.56
N ASP A 154 -9.37 1.03 -1.16
CA ASP A 154 -8.33 0.04 -0.90
C ASP A 154 -7.62 0.32 0.43
N ILE A 155 -7.12 -0.76 1.00
CA ILE A 155 -6.09 -0.77 2.03
C ILE A 155 -5.08 -1.80 1.59
N SER A 156 -3.83 -1.38 1.48
CA SER A 156 -2.72 -2.29 1.22
C SER A 156 -1.89 -2.43 2.50
N TYR A 157 -1.24 -3.58 2.64
CA TYR A 157 -0.46 -3.89 3.83
C TYR A 157 0.99 -4.17 3.44
N HIS A 158 1.88 -4.00 4.40
CA HIS A 158 3.24 -4.51 4.39
C HIS A 158 3.20 -6.00 4.74
N THR A 159 4.23 -6.77 4.35
CA THR A 159 4.32 -8.22 4.63
C THR A 159 4.36 -8.52 6.13
N THR A 160 4.87 -7.56 6.90
CA THR A 160 4.85 -7.53 8.37
C THR A 160 3.45 -7.32 8.97
N GLY A 161 2.49 -6.81 8.21
CA GLY A 161 1.07 -6.65 8.58
C GLY A 161 0.62 -5.23 8.91
N ALA A 162 1.54 -4.25 8.98
CA ALA A 162 1.16 -2.84 9.09
C ALA A 162 0.53 -2.34 7.78
N ARG A 163 -0.38 -1.36 7.81
CA ARG A 163 -0.88 -0.73 6.57
C ARG A 163 0.30 -0.12 5.81
N SER A 164 0.33 -0.30 4.49
CA SER A 164 1.29 0.33 3.57
C SER A 164 0.64 1.48 2.80
N SER A 165 -0.66 1.39 2.51
CA SER A 165 -1.43 2.49 1.94
C SER A 165 -2.93 2.35 2.20
N GLN A 166 -3.66 3.45 2.02
CA GLN A 166 -5.11 3.45 1.92
C GLN A 166 -5.62 4.64 1.11
N GLY A 167 -6.77 4.45 0.46
CA GLY A 167 -7.42 5.52 -0.29
C GLY A 167 -8.78 5.13 -0.87
N PHE A 168 -9.38 6.10 -1.56
CA PHE A 168 -10.67 5.97 -2.23
C PHE A 168 -10.53 6.05 -3.75
N TYR A 169 -11.53 5.51 -4.44
CA TYR A 169 -11.62 5.44 -5.89
C TYR A 169 -13.03 5.79 -6.38
N ASP A 170 -13.11 6.56 -7.48
CA ASP A 170 -14.34 6.95 -8.17
C ASP A 170 -14.46 6.25 -9.53
N ASN A 171 -14.05 4.98 -9.62
CA ASN A 171 -14.05 4.22 -10.87
C ASN A 171 -15.42 4.29 -11.57
N GLU A 172 -15.41 4.66 -12.85
CA GLU A 172 -16.56 4.61 -13.76
C GLU A 172 -16.54 3.32 -14.60
N LYS A 173 -15.35 2.76 -14.82
CA LYS A 173 -15.14 1.50 -15.52
C LYS A 173 -14.29 0.55 -14.67
N PRO A 174 -14.51 -0.77 -14.77
CA PRO A 174 -13.63 -1.74 -14.11
C PRO A 174 -12.17 -1.57 -14.56
N LYS A 175 -11.23 -1.80 -13.64
CA LYS A 175 -9.78 -1.75 -13.88
C LYS A 175 -9.23 -0.39 -14.35
N GLN A 176 -9.92 0.71 -14.04
CA GLN A 176 -9.47 2.07 -14.37
C GLN A 176 -8.65 2.72 -13.23
N ASP A 177 -8.74 2.18 -12.00
CA ASP A 177 -8.07 2.66 -10.78
C ASP A 177 -7.96 4.18 -10.71
N ARG A 178 -9.13 4.85 -10.70
CA ARG A 178 -9.30 6.30 -10.68
C ARG A 178 -9.35 6.78 -9.23
N GLU A 179 -8.22 7.25 -8.71
CA GLU A 179 -8.12 7.70 -7.32
C GLU A 179 -8.92 8.98 -7.05
N THR A 180 -9.47 9.08 -5.85
CA THR A 180 -10.15 10.28 -5.37
C THR A 180 -9.87 10.55 -3.89
N GLY A 181 -9.82 11.81 -3.52
CA GLY A 181 -9.55 12.27 -2.16
C GLY A 181 -8.11 12.04 -1.71
N LEU A 182 -7.92 12.04 -0.39
CA LEU A 182 -6.61 11.87 0.23
C LEU A 182 -6.19 10.40 0.25
N HIS A 183 -5.07 10.11 -0.41
CA HIS A 183 -4.35 8.85 -0.30
C HIS A 183 -3.18 9.00 0.66
N THR A 184 -3.03 8.03 1.56
CA THR A 184 -1.94 8.01 2.55
C THR A 184 -1.12 6.74 2.40
N SER A 185 0.20 6.87 2.40
CA SER A 185 1.14 5.75 2.42
C SER A 185 1.98 5.79 3.69
N TYR A 186 2.31 4.61 4.19
CA TYR A 186 2.99 4.43 5.47
C TYR A 186 4.26 3.60 5.31
N ALA A 187 5.25 3.90 6.13
CA ALA A 187 6.39 3.01 6.36
C ALA A 187 5.97 1.78 7.18
N PRO A 188 6.77 0.71 7.21
CA PRO A 188 6.49 -0.49 8.01
C PRO A 188 6.34 -0.22 9.51
N ASN A 189 6.93 0.86 10.04
CA ASN A 189 6.78 1.29 11.43
C ASN A 189 5.48 2.08 11.70
N GLY A 190 4.64 2.30 10.68
CA GLY A 190 3.38 3.03 10.77
C GLY A 190 3.50 4.55 10.57
N SER A 191 4.70 5.10 10.41
CA SER A 191 4.88 6.52 10.09
C SER A 191 4.32 6.84 8.71
N ILE A 192 3.66 8.01 8.57
CA ILE A 192 3.23 8.50 7.26
C ILE A 192 4.46 8.91 6.46
N VAL A 193 4.62 8.35 5.26
CA VAL A 193 5.71 8.68 4.33
C VAL A 193 5.24 9.40 3.08
N ARG A 194 3.93 9.35 2.80
CA ARG A 194 3.33 10.11 1.71
C ARG A 194 1.87 10.43 1.97
N GLN A 195 1.47 11.64 1.58
CA GLN A 195 0.08 12.05 1.45
C GLN A 195 -0.09 12.79 0.15
N ALA A 196 -1.08 12.40 -0.63
CA ALA A 196 -1.40 13.06 -1.88
C ALA A 196 -2.90 13.06 -2.11
N GLU A 197 -3.39 14.17 -2.63
CA GLU A 197 -4.79 14.35 -2.94
C GLU A 197 -5.02 14.13 -4.43
N TYR A 198 -6.09 13.39 -4.73
CA TYR A 198 -6.46 13.01 -6.07
C TYR A 198 -7.87 13.48 -6.38
N LYS A 199 -8.09 13.87 -7.63
CA LYS A 199 -9.39 14.13 -8.20
C LYS A 199 -9.48 13.36 -9.51
N SER A 200 -10.29 12.30 -9.52
CA SER A 200 -10.58 11.55 -10.72
C SER A 200 -9.32 11.01 -11.43
N GLY A 201 -8.44 10.37 -10.66
CA GLY A 201 -7.18 9.78 -11.10
C GLY A 201 -6.06 10.79 -11.35
N LYS A 202 -6.29 12.08 -11.11
CA LYS A 202 -5.28 13.13 -11.28
C LYS A 202 -4.84 13.67 -9.93
N LEU A 203 -3.54 13.86 -9.76
CA LEU A 203 -2.98 14.56 -8.60
C LEU A 203 -3.50 16.01 -8.59
N GLN A 204 -3.95 16.45 -7.43
CA GLN A 204 -4.50 17.77 -7.20
C GLN A 204 -4.01 18.28 -5.84
N GLY A 205 -3.57 19.53 -5.77
CA GLY A 205 -3.08 20.11 -4.52
C GLY A 205 -1.69 19.59 -4.12
N TRP A 206 -1.40 19.54 -2.81
CA TRP A 206 -0.08 19.18 -2.32
C TRP A 206 0.08 17.67 -2.16
N SER A 207 1.09 17.10 -2.81
CA SER A 207 1.66 15.81 -2.46
C SER A 207 2.88 16.03 -1.57
N LYS A 208 2.85 15.50 -0.35
CA LYS A 208 3.94 15.63 0.63
C LYS A 208 4.59 14.28 0.88
N LEU A 209 5.90 14.30 1.05
CA LEU A 209 6.74 13.13 1.28
C LEU A 209 7.55 13.33 2.57
N TRP A 210 7.66 12.27 3.35
CA TRP A 210 8.43 12.20 4.58
C TRP A 210 9.28 10.93 4.60
N GLU A 211 10.35 10.98 5.37
CA GLU A 211 11.09 9.79 5.75
C GLU A 211 10.35 9.00 6.85
N ASP A 212 10.76 7.75 7.07
CA ASP A 212 10.15 6.84 8.05
C ASP A 212 10.24 7.36 9.51
N ASP A 213 11.10 8.34 9.78
CA ASP A 213 11.23 9.03 11.07
C ASP A 213 10.41 10.33 11.17
N GLY A 214 9.62 10.64 10.13
CA GLY A 214 8.75 11.81 10.06
C GLY A 214 9.44 13.09 9.59
N TYR A 215 10.73 13.07 9.28
CA TYR A 215 11.40 14.24 8.70
C TYR A 215 10.90 14.48 7.26
N PRO A 216 10.45 15.70 6.91
CA PRO A 216 9.94 15.96 5.57
C PRO A 216 11.04 15.89 4.52
N MET A 217 10.69 15.39 3.35
CA MET A 217 11.60 15.31 2.19
C MET A 217 11.26 16.38 1.17
N SER A 218 9.99 16.49 0.78
CA SER A 218 9.52 17.46 -0.20
C SER A 218 8.00 17.61 -0.17
N ALA A 219 7.53 18.73 -0.69
CA ALA A 219 6.14 18.90 -1.08
C ALA A 219 6.08 19.37 -2.52
N THR A 220 5.20 18.75 -3.31
CA THR A 220 4.98 19.10 -4.71
C THR A 220 3.51 19.46 -4.89
N ARG A 221 3.24 20.66 -5.42
CA ARG A 221 1.88 21.13 -5.74
C ARG A 221 1.52 20.70 -7.15
N TYR A 222 0.35 20.13 -7.31
CA TYR A 222 -0.20 19.69 -8.59
C TYR A 222 -1.49 20.43 -8.93
N GLU A 223 -1.63 20.77 -10.20
CA GLU A 223 -2.87 21.26 -10.83
C GLU A 223 -3.15 20.38 -12.05
N ASP A 224 -4.26 19.64 -12.03
CA ASP A 224 -4.62 18.70 -13.09
C ASP A 224 -3.47 17.74 -13.48
N HIS A 225 -2.86 17.11 -12.48
CA HIS A 225 -1.72 16.18 -12.61
C HIS A 225 -0.38 16.82 -13.05
N LYS A 226 -0.33 18.14 -13.30
CA LYS A 226 0.92 18.86 -13.61
C LYS A 226 1.53 19.43 -12.34
N SER A 227 2.81 19.15 -12.09
CA SER A 227 3.54 19.77 -11.00
C SER A 227 3.78 21.25 -11.31
N VAL A 228 3.32 22.14 -10.44
CA VAL A 228 3.46 23.59 -10.60
C VAL A 228 4.46 24.19 -9.61
N GLU A 229 4.77 23.48 -8.54
CA GLU A 229 5.71 23.93 -7.51
C GLU A 229 6.29 22.72 -6.78
N MET A 230 7.58 22.79 -6.44
CA MET A 230 8.24 21.82 -5.57
C MET A 230 9.05 22.58 -4.53
N VAL A 231 8.87 22.22 -3.26
CA VAL A 231 9.61 22.79 -2.13
C VAL A 231 10.26 21.69 -1.31
N GLY A 232 11.50 21.94 -0.92
CA GLY A 232 12.23 21.09 0.03
C GLY A 232 11.83 21.35 1.48
N PRO A 233 12.47 20.66 2.43
CA PRO A 233 12.13 20.73 3.86
C PRO A 233 12.27 22.14 4.45
N THR A 234 13.25 22.89 3.94
CA THR A 234 13.56 24.26 4.36
C THR A 234 12.74 25.32 3.61
N GLY A 235 11.73 24.92 2.84
CA GLY A 235 10.90 25.83 2.04
C GLY A 235 11.57 26.40 0.79
N LYS A 236 12.83 26.05 0.53
CA LYS A 236 13.51 26.41 -0.73
C LYS A 236 12.83 25.68 -1.89
N LYS A 237 12.51 26.43 -2.95
CA LYS A 237 12.05 25.87 -4.22
C LYS A 237 13.17 25.01 -4.82
N MET A 238 12.76 23.89 -5.41
CA MET A 238 13.65 22.93 -6.09
C MET A 238 13.56 23.07 -7.60
#